data_AF-A0A7T8HJZ8-F1
#
_entry.id   AF-A0A7T8HJZ8-F1
#
_cell.length_a   1.000
_cell.length_b   1.000
_cell.length_c   1.000
_cell.angle_alpha   90.00
_cell.angle_beta   90.00
_cell.angle_gamma   90.00
#
_symmetry.space_group_name_H-M   'P 1'
#
loop_
_entity.id
_entity.type
_entity.pdbx_description
1 polymer ?
#
loop_
_entity_poly.entity_id
_entity_poly.type
_entity_poly.pdbx_seq_one_letter_code
_entity_poly.pdbx_strand_id
1 'polypeptide(L)' 'MEQKRRDAVLELFQAGHGTQYILKLLHYPKSTVYDIIKRFKATRENSKKFHYPRSDRIMFPSLLAGLN' A
#
# COMPACT_ATOMS: atom_id res chain seq x y z
N MET A 1 -5.71 -16.48 -13.81
CA MET A 1 -5.05 -17.50 -12.95
C MET A 1 -3.92 -16.91 -12.11
N GLU A 2 -3.02 -16.13 -12.70
CA GLU A 2 -1.83 -15.62 -12.01
C GLU A 2 -2.11 -14.65 -10.85
N GLN A 3 -3.15 -13.82 -10.98
CA GLN A 3 -3.57 -12.88 -9.92
C GLN A 3 -3.92 -13.60 -8.60
N LYS A 4 -4.66 -14.72 -8.68
CA LYS A 4 -5.05 -15.52 -7.49
C LYS A 4 -3.84 -16.07 -6.74
N ARG A 5 -2.78 -16.44 -7.46
CA ARG A 5 -1.54 -16.93 -6.85
C ARG A 5 -0.77 -15.81 -6.16
N ARG A 6 -0.76 -14.60 -6.73
CA ARG A 6 -0.17 -13.42 -6.10
C ARG A 6 -0.94 -13.02 -4.83
N ASP A 7 -2.27 -13.11 -4.87
CA ASP A 7 -3.12 -12.83 -3.71
C ASP A 7 -2.83 -13.80 -2.56
N ALA A 8 -2.77 -15.11 -2.85
CA ALA A 8 -2.42 -16.12 -1.86
C ALA A 8 -1.03 -15.90 -1.22
N VAL A 9 -0.03 -15.42 -1.98
CA VAL A 9 1.28 -15.04 -1.43
C VAL A 9 1.14 -13.88 -0.42
N LEU A 10 0.31 -12.88 -0.74
CA LEU A 10 0.09 -11.72 0.12
C LEU A 10 -0.71 -12.08 1.37
N GLU A 11 -1.73 -12.92 1.26
CA GLU A 11 -2.50 -13.41 2.41
C GLU A 11 -1.61 -14.17 3.40
N LEU A 12 -0.80 -15.11 2.91
CA LEU A 12 0.13 -15.86 3.76
C LEU A 12 1.19 -14.96 4.40
N PHE A 13 1.67 -13.96 3.65
CA PHE A 13 2.62 -12.98 4.17
C PHE A 13 2.00 -12.08 5.25
N GLN A 14 0.74 -11.66 5.07
CA GLN A 14 0.00 -10.87 6.07
C GLN A 14 -0.33 -11.70 7.32
N ALA A 15 -0.59 -13.00 7.17
CA ALA A 15 -0.75 -13.93 8.27
C ALA A 15 0.55 -14.19 9.07
N GLY A 16 1.68 -13.61 8.64
CA GLY A 16 2.96 -13.69 9.34
C GLY A 16 3.77 -14.94 9.02
N HIS A 17 3.41 -15.70 7.99
CA HIS A 17 4.20 -16.86 7.59
C HIS A 17 5.55 -16.46 6.98
N GLY A 18 6.59 -17.23 7.31
CA GLY A 18 7.93 -17.03 6.76
C GLY A 18 7.97 -17.29 5.25
N THR A 19 8.80 -16.53 4.54
CA THR A 19 8.91 -16.62 3.07
C THR A 19 9.30 -18.01 2.58
N GLN A 20 10.08 -18.77 3.36
CA GLN A 20 10.45 -20.16 3.02
C GLN A 20 9.24 -21.11 3.02
N TYR A 21 8.28 -20.89 3.92
CA TYR A 21 7.05 -21.68 3.98
C TYR A 21 6.17 -21.39 2.75
N ILE A 22 6.05 -20.12 2.39
CA ILE A 22 5.28 -19.67 1.21
C ILE A 22 5.86 -20.26 -0.08
N LEU A 23 7.19 -20.33 -0.20
CA LEU A 23 7.86 -20.90 -1.36
C LEU A 23 7.56 -22.40 -1.53
N LYS A 24 7.58 -23.16 -0.43
CA LYS A 24 7.24 -24.59 -0.44
C LYS A 24 5.77 -24.81 -0.77
N LEU A 25 4.88 -23.95 -0.28
CA LEU A 25 3.44 -24.12 -0.47
C LEU A 25 2.99 -23.76 -1.89
N LEU A 26 3.45 -22.65 -2.45
CA LEU A 26 3.02 -22.15 -3.76
C LEU A 26 3.87 -22.63 -4.93
N HIS A 27 4.99 -23.33 -4.68
CA HIS A 27 5.96 -23.75 -5.71
C HIS A 27 6.35 -22.59 -6.64
N TYR A 28 6.42 -21.37 -6.10
CA TYR A 28 6.70 -20.17 -6.86
C TYR A 28 8.20 -19.88 -6.89
N PRO A 29 8.71 -19.23 -7.96
CA PRO A 29 10.09 -18.81 -8.00
C PRO A 29 10.39 -17.84 -6.84
N LYS A 30 11.54 -18.04 -6.19
CA LYS A 30 12.00 -17.19 -5.08
C LYS A 30 11.98 -15.71 -5.47
N SER A 31 12.52 -15.37 -6.63
CA SER A 31 12.57 -14.00 -7.13
C SER A 31 11.17 -13.34 -7.17
N THR A 32 10.17 -14.09 -7.61
CA THR A 32 8.81 -13.57 -7.78
C THR A 32 8.14 -13.31 -6.44
N VAL A 33 8.29 -14.21 -5.45
CA VAL A 33 7.74 -14.01 -4.09
C VAL A 33 8.36 -12.77 -3.45
N TYR A 34 9.68 -12.59 -3.56
CA TYR A 34 10.36 -11.42 -3.02
C TYR A 34 9.92 -10.12 -3.71
N ASP A 35 9.74 -10.12 -5.04
CA ASP A 35 9.28 -8.95 -5.79
C ASP A 35 7.85 -8.54 -5.38
N ILE A 36 6.95 -9.52 -5.24
CA ILE A 36 5.58 -9.29 -4.77
C ILE A 36 5.56 -8.66 -3.38
N ILE A 37 6.32 -9.23 -2.43
CA ILE A 37 6.40 -8.71 -1.06
C ILE A 37 7.00 -7.30 -1.05
N LYS A 38 8.04 -7.04 -1.86
CA LYS A 38 8.67 -5.72 -1.98
C LYS A 38 7.69 -4.67 -2.48
N ARG A 39 6.97 -4.96 -3.57
CA ARG A 39 5.93 -4.06 -4.12
C ARG A 39 4.83 -3.81 -3.09
N PHE A 40 4.38 -4.86 -2.40
CA PHE A 40 3.34 -4.74 -1.39
C PHE A 40 3.76 -3.84 -0.21
N LYS A 41 5.00 -3.99 0.29
CA LYS A 41 5.55 -3.10 1.32
C LYS A 41 5.62 -1.64 0.85
N ALA A 42 6.08 -1.40 -0.37
CA ALA A 42 6.14 -0.05 -0.94
C ALA A 42 4.75 0.59 -1.05
N THR A 43 3.74 -0.17 -1.47
CA THR A 43 2.34 0.32 -1.52
C THR A 43 1.79 0.63 -0.13
N ARG A 44 2.04 -0.24 0.87
CA ARG A 44 1.58 -0.03 2.25
C ARG A 44 2.28 1.16 2.93
N GLU A 45 3.50 1.48 2.54
CA GLU A 45 4.21 2.66 3.01
C GLU A 45 3.65 3.95 2.38
N ASN A 46 3.31 3.90 1.08
CA ASN A 46 2.67 5.04 0.41
C ASN A 46 1.25 5.32 0.94
N SER A 47 0.49 4.30 1.35
CA SER A 47 -0.83 4.52 1.99
C SER A 47 -0.74 5.13 3.40
N LYS A 48 0.44 5.12 4.04
CA LYS A 48 0.67 5.76 5.34
C LYS A 48 1.09 7.22 5.24
N LYS A 49 1.36 7.73 4.04
CA LYS A 49 1.56 9.17 3.85
C LYS A 49 0.21 9.85 4.02
N PHE A 50 -0.08 10.24 5.26
CA PHE A 50 -1.10 11.25 5.54
C PHE A 50 -0.73 12.47 4.70
N HIS A 51 -1.46 12.69 3.62
CA HIS A 51 -1.47 14.00 2.98
C HIS A 51 -2.07 14.95 4.00
N TYR A 52 -1.22 15.67 4.73
CA TYR A 52 -1.71 16.81 5.50
C TYR A 52 -2.45 17.73 4.51
N PRO A 53 -3.69 18.15 4.83
CA PRO A 53 -4.35 19.15 4.01
C PRO A 53 -3.42 20.36 3.93
N ARG A 54 -3.15 20.81 2.70
CA ARG A 54 -2.35 22.00 2.42
C ARG A 54 -2.87 23.14 3.30
N SER A 55 -2.05 23.58 4.25
CA SER A 55 -2.46 24.54 5.29
C SER A 55 -2.84 25.91 4.71
N ASP A 56 -2.41 26.18 3.48
CA ASP A 56 -2.70 27.36 2.67
C ASP A 56 -4.17 27.49 2.21
N ARG A 57 -5.05 26.52 2.53
CA ARG A 57 -6.50 26.63 2.25
C ARG A 57 -7.35 27.16 3.41
N ILE A 58 -6.76 27.83 4.39
CA ILE A 58 -7.49 28.81 5.21
C ILE A 58 -7.46 30.13 4.42
N MET A 59 -8.10 30.11 3.25
CA MET A 59 -8.34 31.30 2.47
C MET A 59 -9.53 32.00 3.15
N PHE A 60 -9.23 32.89 4.10
CA PHE A 60 -10.24 33.83 4.59
C PHE A 60 -10.91 34.45 3.36
N PRO A 61 -12.24 34.30 3.18
CA PRO A 61 -12.93 34.88 2.05
C PRO A 61 -13.00 36.39 2.30
N SER A 62 -12.00 37.13 1.84
CA SER A 62 -12.07 38.60 1.70
C SER A 62 -13.28 39.04 0.87
N LEU A 63 -13.95 38.10 0.21
CA LEU A 63 -15.26 38.20 -0.44
C LEU A 63 -16.41 38.60 0.50
N LEU A 64 -16.29 38.45 1.82
CA LEU A 64 -17.32 38.88 2.79
C LEU A 64 -17.03 40.24 3.46
N ALA A 65 -15.89 40.87 3.18
CA ALA A 65 -15.49 42.13 3.82
C ALA A 65 -16.20 43.38 3.27
N GLY A 66 -17.12 43.23 2.31
CA GLY A 66 -17.75 44.36 1.61
C GLY A 66 -19.25 44.20 1.30
N LEU A 67 -19.94 43.26 1.94
CA LEU A 67 -21.40 43.15 1.84
C LEU A 67 -22.06 44.03 2.91
N ASN A 68 -22.06 45.35 2.68
CA ASN A 68 -22.91 46.33 3.38
C ASN A 68 -24.01 46.78 2.44
#